data_AF-A0A6A8DBM8-F1
#
_entry.id   AF-A0A6A8DBM8-F1
#
_cell.length_a   1.000
_cell.length_b   1.000
_cell.length_c   1.000
_cell.angle_alpha   90.00
_cell.angle_beta   90.00
_cell.angle_gamma   90.00
#
_symmetry.space_group_name_H-M   'P 1'
#
loop_
_entity.id
_entity.type
_entity.pdbx_description
1 polymer ?
#
loop_
_entity_poly.entity_id
_entity_poly.type
_entity_poly.pdbx_seq_one_letter_code
_entity_poly.pdbx_strand_id
1 'polypeptide(L)'
;MKKTITVLFTVVLCSLLLALSFFQKSDVAVVKHFPIDQNVDFTTYDTDLSLLSETDQDEYDVNWTVISQLDSPIYLRQDVSLLYSDGRLKGILSKWKENEQDIQLKSSIHGEDSSHFQAISFHHGEIHYADDEIKSINSMSYDELYVIDSPHSALESFDQPISSNQEEWKHTLDHATNQQLTYHWKQLIEFFEIPQSKYNVVPLTNLHVYQSKPIPTLSKAKTQQVIGQLWEGLYKNYILGISRNEQPVKSFIPIVLFSKQGHHLIVLYEDQSGEKQQLIQYYSSTENSN
;
A
#
# COMPACT_ATOMS: atom_id res chain seq x y z
N MET A 1 -9.85 5.86 -59.59
CA MET A 1 -9.98 6.99 -58.64
C MET A 1 -10.67 6.61 -57.33
N LYS A 2 -11.90 6.06 -57.33
CA LYS A 2 -12.57 5.67 -56.06
C LYS A 2 -11.78 4.62 -55.25
N LYS A 3 -11.27 3.56 -55.90
CA LYS A 3 -10.48 2.50 -55.23
C LYS A 3 -9.15 3.00 -54.64
N THR A 4 -8.45 3.92 -55.30
CA THR A 4 -7.19 4.48 -54.80
C THR A 4 -7.41 5.40 -53.61
N ILE A 5 -8.52 6.15 -53.58
CA ILE A 5 -8.91 6.98 -52.43
C ILE A 5 -9.30 6.11 -51.24
N THR A 6 -10.03 5.01 -51.46
CA THR A 6 -10.39 4.07 -50.38
C THR A 6 -9.15 3.42 -49.76
N VAL A 7 -8.19 2.96 -50.58
CA VAL A 7 -6.94 2.36 -50.08
C VAL A 7 -6.13 3.37 -49.28
N LEU A 8 -6.01 4.62 -49.75
CA LEU A 8 -5.29 5.67 -49.04
C LEU A 8 -5.92 5.96 -47.68
N PHE A 9 -7.26 6.01 -47.63
CA PHE A 9 -7.99 6.25 -46.38
C PHE A 9 -7.81 5.09 -45.38
N THR A 10 -7.84 3.84 -45.84
CA THR A 10 -7.60 2.67 -44.99
C THR A 10 -6.17 2.66 -44.43
N VAL A 11 -5.17 3.02 -45.24
CA VAL A 11 -3.77 3.10 -44.78
C VAL A 11 -3.62 4.18 -43.70
N VAL A 12 -4.19 5.38 -43.91
CA VAL A 12 -4.15 6.47 -42.93
C VAL A 12 -4.84 6.06 -41.62
N LEU A 13 -6.01 5.42 -41.71
CA LEU A 13 -6.75 4.95 -40.53
C LEU A 13 -5.97 3.86 -39.76
N CYS A 14 -5.37 2.88 -40.46
CA CYS A 14 -4.54 1.86 -39.83
C CYS A 14 -3.28 2.47 -39.19
N SER A 15 -2.62 3.45 -39.82
CA SER A 15 -1.47 4.14 -39.23
C SER A 15 -1.86 4.99 -38.03
N LEU A 16 -3.06 5.59 -38.02
CA LEU A 16 -3.56 6.36 -36.88
C LEU A 16 -3.90 5.44 -35.70
N LEU A 17 -4.54 4.29 -35.96
CA LEU A 17 -4.82 3.28 -34.94
C LEU A 17 -3.53 2.67 -34.37
N LEU A 18 -2.52 2.41 -35.21
CA LEU A 18 -1.19 1.98 -34.77
C LEU A 18 -0.50 3.05 -33.92
N ALA A 19 -0.50 4.31 -34.36
CA ALA A 19 0.07 5.41 -33.58
C ALA A 19 -0.62 5.55 -32.22
N LEU A 20 -1.96 5.52 -32.19
CA LEU A 20 -2.74 5.56 -30.94
C LEU A 20 -2.40 4.38 -30.03
N SER A 21 -2.19 3.17 -30.58
CA SER A 21 -1.80 2.00 -29.78
C SER A 21 -0.39 2.11 -29.18
N PHE A 22 0.53 2.83 -29.83
CA PHE A 22 1.87 3.10 -29.29
C PHE A 22 1.85 4.23 -28.25
N PHE A 23 1.00 5.25 -28.43
CA PHE A 23 0.85 6.35 -27.48
C PHE A 23 0.13 5.96 -26.18
N GLN A 24 -0.54 4.81 -26.15
CA GLN A 24 -1.28 4.34 -24.97
C GLN A 24 -0.46 3.49 -24.00
N LYS A 25 0.82 3.21 -24.28
CA LYS A 25 1.71 2.58 -23.29
C LYS A 25 2.25 3.65 -22.36
N SER A 26 1.48 3.94 -21.32
CA SER A 26 2.02 4.58 -20.12
C SER A 26 2.94 3.55 -19.45
N ASP A 27 4.26 3.73 -19.56
CA ASP A 27 5.21 2.97 -18.75
C ASP A 27 4.98 3.34 -17.29
N VAL A 28 4.23 2.50 -16.58
CA VAL A 28 4.03 2.67 -15.14
C VAL A 28 5.29 2.13 -14.47
N ALA A 29 6.06 3.00 -13.82
CA ALA A 29 7.17 2.58 -13.00
C ALA A 29 6.65 1.64 -11.90
N VAL A 30 7.25 0.46 -11.82
CA VAL A 30 6.92 -0.57 -10.85
C VAL A 30 7.99 -0.54 -9.77
N VAL A 31 7.58 -0.61 -8.51
CA VAL A 31 8.52 -0.79 -7.39
C VAL A 31 9.38 -2.03 -7.68
N LYS A 32 10.70 -1.84 -7.73
CA LYS A 32 11.68 -2.92 -7.92
C LYS A 32 12.65 -2.90 -6.77
N HIS A 33 12.84 -4.05 -6.14
CA HIS A 33 13.81 -4.17 -5.07
C HIS A 33 15.22 -4.39 -5.62
N PHE A 34 16.14 -3.54 -5.18
CA PHE A 34 17.59 -3.69 -5.32
C PHE A 34 18.24 -3.76 -3.92
N PRO A 35 19.52 -4.15 -3.79
CA PRO A 35 20.23 -4.09 -2.52
C PRO A 35 20.09 -2.70 -1.86
N ILE A 36 19.86 -2.69 -0.54
CA ILE A 36 19.60 -1.46 0.21
C ILE A 36 20.88 -0.63 0.31
N ASP A 37 20.85 0.64 -0.09
CA ASP A 37 21.95 1.56 0.17
C ASP A 37 22.04 1.89 1.66
N GLN A 38 23.25 1.87 2.21
CA GLN A 38 23.49 2.07 3.65
C GLN A 38 23.91 3.52 3.98
N ASN A 39 24.08 4.36 2.97
CA ASN A 39 24.61 5.73 3.10
C ASN A 39 23.56 6.79 2.74
N VAL A 40 22.45 6.40 2.11
CA VAL A 40 21.35 7.29 1.74
C VAL A 40 20.09 6.80 2.44
N ASP A 41 19.39 7.71 3.10
CA ASP A 41 18.13 7.45 3.78
C ASP A 41 17.16 8.62 3.58
N PHE A 42 15.88 8.37 3.82
CA PHE A 42 14.86 9.43 3.88
C PHE A 42 15.11 10.34 5.09
N THR A 43 15.12 11.65 4.85
CA THR A 43 15.23 12.66 5.91
C THR A 43 13.92 12.82 6.65
N THR A 44 12.81 12.78 5.91
CA THR A 44 11.44 12.83 6.42
C THR A 44 10.58 11.86 5.62
N TYR A 45 9.67 11.16 6.29
CA TYR A 45 8.61 10.39 5.66
C TYR A 45 7.45 10.27 6.63
N ASP A 46 6.24 10.51 6.16
CA ASP A 46 5.08 10.61 7.04
C ASP A 46 3.77 10.34 6.30
N THR A 47 2.79 9.84 7.04
CA THR A 47 1.40 9.68 6.63
C THR A 47 0.55 10.37 7.68
N ASP A 48 -0.41 11.18 7.24
CA ASP A 48 -1.32 11.93 8.11
C ASP A 48 -2.76 11.70 7.63
N LEU A 49 -3.61 11.36 8.59
CA LEU A 49 -5.05 11.31 8.48
C LEU A 49 -5.65 12.35 9.42
N SER A 50 -6.45 13.24 8.88
CA SER A 50 -7.06 14.31 9.68
C SER A 50 -8.46 14.62 9.20
N LEU A 51 -9.36 14.94 10.13
CA LEU A 51 -10.72 15.35 9.81
C LEU A 51 -10.72 16.77 9.21
N LEU A 52 -11.30 16.98 8.02
CA LEU A 52 -11.37 18.30 7.37
C LEU A 52 -12.52 19.15 7.88
N SER A 53 -13.74 18.60 7.87
CA SER A 53 -14.98 19.25 8.32
C SER A 53 -16.16 18.29 8.22
N GLU A 54 -17.19 18.52 9.03
CA GLU A 54 -18.55 18.02 8.78
C GLU A 54 -19.08 18.65 7.48
N THR A 55 -19.49 17.83 6.50
CA THR A 55 -20.13 18.31 5.26
C THR A 55 -21.66 18.38 5.41
N ASP A 56 -22.24 17.48 6.22
CA ASP A 56 -23.65 17.45 6.67
C ASP A 56 -23.73 16.72 8.04
N GLN A 57 -24.92 16.55 8.63
CA GLN A 57 -25.10 16.03 10.01
C GLN A 57 -24.43 14.67 10.30
N ASP A 58 -24.32 13.79 9.29
CA ASP A 58 -23.77 12.42 9.44
C ASP A 58 -22.65 12.12 8.40
N GLU A 59 -22.13 13.16 7.72
CA GLU A 59 -21.18 13.05 6.62
C GLU A 59 -19.93 13.91 6.87
N TYR A 60 -18.76 13.38 6.53
CA TYR A 60 -17.49 14.08 6.71
C TYR A 60 -16.45 13.71 5.66
N ASP A 61 -15.42 14.54 5.61
CA ASP A 61 -14.24 14.32 4.77
C ASP A 61 -12.99 14.12 5.62
N VAL A 62 -12.25 13.05 5.32
CA VAL A 62 -10.93 12.76 5.89
C VAL A 62 -9.85 13.21 4.90
N ASN A 63 -9.01 14.15 5.31
CA ASN A 63 -7.77 14.49 4.62
C ASN A 63 -6.77 13.35 4.77
N TRP A 64 -6.18 12.95 3.65
CA TRP A 64 -5.14 11.94 3.60
C TRP A 64 -3.92 12.52 2.91
N THR A 65 -2.85 12.73 3.68
CA THR A 65 -1.60 13.29 3.20
C THR A 65 -0.45 12.30 3.39
N VAL A 66 0.43 12.22 2.40
CA VAL A 66 1.66 11.42 2.48
C VAL A 66 2.81 12.26 1.96
N ILE A 67 3.91 12.30 2.70
CA ILE A 67 5.12 13.02 2.33
C ILE A 67 6.36 12.14 2.45
N SER A 68 7.35 12.38 1.60
CA SER A 68 8.70 11.86 1.77
C SER A 68 9.76 12.78 1.18
N GLN A 69 10.90 12.88 1.86
CA GLN A 69 11.98 13.82 1.55
C GLN A 69 13.35 13.15 1.62
N LEU A 70 14.29 13.64 0.81
CA LEU A 70 15.70 13.26 0.80
C LEU A 70 16.58 14.51 0.87
N ASP A 71 17.85 14.33 1.28
CA ASP A 71 18.85 15.40 1.26
C ASP A 71 19.25 15.82 -0.17
N SER A 72 19.05 14.95 -1.16
CA SER A 72 19.34 15.23 -2.56
C SER A 72 18.43 14.41 -3.50
N PRO A 73 18.21 14.88 -4.74
CA PRO A 73 17.46 14.13 -5.73
C PRO A 73 18.14 12.81 -6.07
N ILE A 74 17.35 11.76 -6.29
CA ILE A 74 17.82 10.45 -6.75
C ILE A 74 17.15 10.06 -8.07
N TYR A 75 17.64 9.00 -8.70
CA TYR A 75 17.22 8.61 -10.05
C TYR A 75 15.71 8.42 -10.19
N LEU A 76 15.11 7.57 -9.35
CA LEU A 76 13.66 7.33 -9.34
C LEU A 76 13.15 7.34 -7.90
N ARG A 77 12.00 7.96 -7.70
CA ARG A 77 11.23 7.95 -6.47
C ARG A 77 9.85 7.39 -6.73
N GLN A 78 9.34 6.63 -5.79
CA GLN A 78 7.99 6.08 -5.85
C GLN A 78 7.39 5.96 -4.46
N ASP A 79 6.29 6.67 -4.23
CA ASP A 79 5.53 6.56 -3.01
C ASP A 79 4.16 5.93 -3.31
N VAL A 80 3.72 5.09 -2.39
CA VAL A 80 2.43 4.41 -2.44
C VAL A 80 1.81 4.46 -1.06
N SER A 81 0.50 4.68 -0.99
CA SER A 81 -0.25 4.63 0.24
C SER A 81 -1.59 3.94 0.03
N LEU A 82 -1.98 3.14 1.01
CA LEU A 82 -3.23 2.38 1.05
C LEU A 82 -4.05 2.87 2.23
N LEU A 83 -5.27 3.35 1.97
CA LEU A 83 -6.21 3.75 3.01
C LEU A 83 -7.31 2.71 3.16
N TYR A 84 -7.56 2.30 4.40
CA TYR A 84 -8.65 1.43 4.79
C TYR A 84 -9.61 2.16 5.72
N SER A 85 -10.91 1.86 5.65
CA SER A 85 -11.86 2.13 6.74
C SER A 85 -12.53 0.82 7.15
N ASP A 86 -12.55 0.57 8.45
CA ASP A 86 -13.13 -0.64 9.07
C ASP A 86 -12.64 -1.93 8.41
N GLY A 87 -11.34 -1.95 8.10
CA GLY A 87 -10.67 -3.08 7.48
C GLY A 87 -10.90 -3.24 5.96
N ARG A 88 -11.59 -2.31 5.30
CA ARG A 88 -11.86 -2.32 3.86
C ARG A 88 -11.12 -1.23 3.12
N LEU A 89 -10.55 -1.54 1.97
CA LEU A 89 -9.79 -0.57 1.17
C LEU A 89 -10.72 0.52 0.63
N LYS A 90 -10.41 1.78 0.93
CA LYS A 90 -11.12 2.97 0.42
C LYS A 90 -10.38 3.64 -0.72
N GLY A 91 -9.05 3.60 -0.72
CA GLY A 91 -8.27 4.30 -1.73
C GLY A 91 -6.82 3.88 -1.79
N ILE A 92 -6.19 4.23 -2.93
CA ILE A 92 -4.76 4.08 -3.18
C ILE A 92 -4.25 5.40 -3.71
N LEU A 93 -3.20 5.94 -3.09
CA LEU A 93 -2.40 7.02 -3.66
C LEU A 93 -1.08 6.43 -4.15
N SER A 94 -0.66 6.80 -5.36
CA SER A 94 0.65 6.44 -5.86
C SER A 94 1.20 7.53 -6.76
N LYS A 95 2.49 7.80 -6.63
CA LYS A 95 3.22 8.73 -7.48
C LYS A 95 4.64 8.28 -7.62
N TRP A 96 5.11 8.27 -8.85
CA TRP A 96 6.52 8.09 -9.16
C TRP A 96 7.05 9.31 -9.90
N LYS A 97 8.33 9.60 -9.70
CA LYS A 97 9.04 10.73 -10.32
C LYS A 97 10.52 10.39 -10.46
N GLU A 98 11.13 10.85 -11.54
CA GLU A 98 12.58 10.80 -11.69
C GLU A 98 13.23 12.09 -11.20
N ASN A 99 14.50 12.01 -10.76
CA ASN A 99 15.32 13.15 -10.35
C ASN A 99 14.61 14.06 -9.32
N GLU A 100 13.97 13.45 -8.33
CA GLU A 100 13.14 14.13 -7.35
C GLU A 100 13.64 13.87 -5.93
N GLN A 101 13.58 14.91 -5.10
CA GLN A 101 13.91 14.82 -3.67
C GLN A 101 12.65 14.83 -2.80
N ASP A 102 11.55 15.40 -3.29
CA ASP A 102 10.30 15.57 -2.53
C ASP A 102 9.12 14.91 -3.24
N ILE A 103 8.43 13.98 -2.55
CA ILE A 103 7.12 13.51 -2.97
C ILE A 103 6.07 13.93 -1.93
N GLN A 104 4.98 14.48 -2.45
CA GLN A 104 3.76 14.72 -1.70
C GLN A 104 2.57 14.17 -2.49
N LEU A 105 1.71 13.45 -1.77
CA LEU A 105 0.42 12.92 -2.19
C LEU A 105 -0.64 13.49 -1.25
N LYS A 106 -1.79 13.87 -1.80
CA LYS A 106 -2.95 14.36 -1.04
C LYS A 106 -4.23 13.87 -1.66
N SER A 107 -5.20 13.55 -0.83
CA SER A 107 -6.58 13.25 -1.24
C SER A 107 -7.53 13.58 -0.11
N SER A 108 -8.82 13.63 -0.43
CA SER A 108 -9.90 13.66 0.55
C SER A 108 -10.76 12.42 0.31
N ILE A 109 -11.18 11.78 1.39
CA ILE A 109 -12.02 10.59 1.34
C ILE A 109 -13.27 10.87 2.15
N HIS A 110 -14.40 10.68 1.48
CA HIS A 110 -15.70 10.82 2.10
C HIS A 110 -15.96 9.66 3.07
N GLY A 111 -16.45 9.99 4.25
CA GLY A 111 -16.84 9.08 5.31
C GLY A 111 -18.27 9.37 5.76
N GLU A 112 -18.92 8.30 6.23
CA GLU A 112 -20.26 8.28 6.80
C GLU A 112 -20.16 7.47 8.09
N ASP A 113 -21.00 7.78 9.08
CA ASP A 113 -21.04 7.10 10.39
C ASP A 113 -19.70 7.10 11.15
N SER A 114 -19.71 6.50 12.34
CA SER A 114 -18.48 6.22 13.10
C SER A 114 -17.61 5.19 12.36
N SER A 115 -16.32 5.49 12.16
CA SER A 115 -15.39 4.65 11.40
C SER A 115 -13.98 4.67 11.98
N HIS A 116 -13.23 3.59 11.74
CA HIS A 116 -11.79 3.51 11.99
C HIS A 116 -11.00 3.52 10.69
N PHE A 117 -10.25 4.58 10.44
CA PHE A 117 -9.39 4.74 9.28
C PHE A 117 -7.96 4.31 9.60
N GLN A 118 -7.33 3.59 8.67
CA GLN A 118 -5.94 3.15 8.78
C GLN A 118 -5.23 3.36 7.44
N ALA A 119 -4.13 4.11 7.44
CA ALA A 119 -3.30 4.32 6.28
C ALA A 119 -1.91 3.72 6.48
N ILE A 120 -1.42 2.96 5.50
CA ILE A 120 -0.03 2.51 5.45
C ILE A 120 0.61 2.98 4.15
N SER A 121 1.79 3.59 4.28
CA SER A 121 2.56 4.10 3.15
C SER A 121 3.91 3.41 3.03
N PHE A 122 4.34 3.24 1.79
CA PHE A 122 5.66 2.76 1.40
C PHE A 122 6.33 3.81 0.52
N HIS A 123 7.52 4.24 0.94
CA HIS A 123 8.34 5.21 0.25
C HIS A 123 9.55 4.49 -0.31
N HIS A 124 9.78 4.62 -1.60
CA HIS A 124 10.82 3.91 -2.30
C HIS A 124 11.68 4.85 -3.14
N GLY A 125 12.97 4.55 -3.18
CA GLY A 125 13.93 5.21 -4.03
C GLY A 125 14.82 4.22 -4.75
N GLU A 126 15.16 4.53 -6.00
CA GLU A 126 16.16 3.86 -6.81
C GLU A 126 17.33 4.83 -7.03
N ILE A 127 18.54 4.37 -6.73
CA ILE A 127 19.78 5.14 -6.87
C ILE A 127 20.66 4.43 -7.88
N HIS A 128 21.10 5.17 -8.89
CA HIS A 128 22.02 4.69 -9.91
C HIS A 128 23.41 5.23 -9.60
N TYR A 129 24.34 4.34 -9.32
CA TYR A 129 25.76 4.67 -9.14
C TYR A 129 26.53 4.50 -10.46
N ALA A 130 27.81 4.84 -10.44
CA ALA A 130 28.72 4.43 -11.50
C ALA A 130 28.79 2.90 -11.61
N ASP A 131 29.23 2.39 -12.76
CA ASP A 131 29.36 0.95 -13.04
C ASP A 131 28.03 0.16 -13.07
N ASP A 132 26.92 0.83 -13.39
CA ASP A 132 25.57 0.26 -13.49
C ASP A 132 25.07 -0.40 -12.18
N GLU A 133 25.64 -0.04 -11.03
CA GLU A 133 25.16 -0.48 -9.73
C GLU A 133 23.88 0.29 -9.36
N ILE A 134 22.78 -0.45 -9.21
CA ILE A 134 21.49 0.07 -8.77
C ILE A 134 21.23 -0.37 -7.34
N LYS A 135 20.84 0.57 -6.48
CA LYS A 135 20.44 0.31 -5.10
C LYS A 135 19.09 0.90 -4.78
N SER A 136 18.48 0.39 -3.71
CA SER A 136 17.22 0.87 -3.20
C SER A 136 17.37 1.57 -1.86
N ILE A 137 16.47 2.49 -1.59
CA ILE A 137 16.17 2.95 -0.24
C ILE A 137 14.67 2.75 -0.01
N ASN A 138 14.28 2.45 1.23
CA ASN A 138 12.88 2.27 1.56
C ASN A 138 12.53 2.65 3.00
N SER A 139 11.34 3.22 3.16
CA SER A 139 10.74 3.53 4.46
C SER A 139 9.25 3.23 4.45
N MET A 140 8.68 3.01 5.63
CA MET A 140 7.23 2.91 5.82
C MET A 140 6.77 3.93 6.86
N SER A 141 5.63 4.56 6.62
CA SER A 141 4.89 5.35 7.60
C SER A 141 3.46 4.81 7.72
N TYR A 142 2.80 5.15 8.82
CA TYR A 142 1.46 4.70 9.14
C TYR A 142 0.76 5.77 9.94
N ASP A 143 -0.55 5.85 9.77
CA ASP A 143 -1.42 6.64 10.63
C ASP A 143 -2.80 5.99 10.77
N GLU A 144 -3.50 6.35 11.84
CA GLU A 144 -4.88 5.93 12.08
C GLU A 144 -5.71 7.04 12.69
N LEU A 145 -6.98 7.08 12.31
CA LEU A 145 -7.94 8.09 12.78
C LEU A 145 -9.25 7.38 13.14
N TYR A 146 -9.71 7.59 14.36
CA TYR A 146 -11.08 7.25 14.75
C TYR A 146 -11.95 8.48 14.51
N VAL A 147 -13.07 8.30 13.82
CA VAL A 147 -14.10 9.33 13.67
C VAL A 147 -15.37 8.81 14.32
N ILE A 148 -15.93 9.59 15.24
CA ILE A 148 -17.11 9.25 16.03
C ILE A 148 -18.24 10.19 15.66
N ASP A 149 -19.18 9.63 14.92
CA ASP A 149 -20.48 10.22 14.67
C ASP A 149 -21.49 9.68 15.69
N SER A 150 -22.04 10.59 16.50
CA SER A 150 -22.94 10.28 17.60
C SER A 150 -24.15 11.21 17.53
N PRO A 151 -25.39 10.68 17.62
CA PRO A 151 -26.62 11.49 17.50
C PRO A 151 -26.76 12.63 18.51
N HIS A 152 -25.90 12.69 19.53
CA HIS A 152 -26.00 13.58 20.67
C HIS A 152 -24.74 14.44 20.89
N SER A 153 -23.75 14.37 20.01
CA SER A 153 -22.52 15.17 20.08
C SER A 153 -22.09 15.63 18.69
N ALA A 154 -21.28 16.68 18.62
CA ALA A 154 -20.59 17.03 17.38
C ALA A 154 -19.65 15.88 16.98
N LEU A 155 -19.32 15.81 15.69
CA LEU A 155 -18.35 14.87 15.16
C LEU A 155 -17.02 15.04 15.90
N GLU A 156 -16.52 13.93 16.41
CA GLU A 156 -15.26 13.89 17.15
C GLU A 156 -14.28 13.00 16.41
N SER A 157 -12.99 13.36 16.42
CA SER A 157 -11.95 12.48 15.90
C SER A 157 -10.71 12.49 16.77
N PHE A 158 -10.01 11.36 16.80
CA PHE A 158 -8.80 11.16 17.59
C PHE A 158 -7.99 10.00 17.05
N ASP A 159 -6.67 10.03 17.26
CA ASP A 159 -5.77 8.92 16.89
C ASP A 159 -5.41 8.09 18.12
N GLN A 160 -5.26 8.77 19.26
CA GLN A 160 -4.98 8.15 20.56
C GLN A 160 -6.04 8.60 21.58
N PRO A 161 -6.65 7.66 22.32
CA PRO A 161 -7.68 8.00 23.28
C PRO A 161 -7.08 8.76 24.47
N ILE A 162 -7.72 9.87 24.84
CA ILE A 162 -7.38 10.71 25.99
C ILE A 162 -8.45 10.67 27.08
N SER A 163 -9.55 9.94 26.86
CA SER A 163 -10.66 9.78 27.79
C SER A 163 -11.22 8.35 27.79
N SER A 164 -11.94 7.99 28.85
CA SER A 164 -12.60 6.68 28.96
C SER A 164 -13.63 6.43 27.84
N ASN A 165 -14.31 7.47 27.37
CA ASN A 165 -15.28 7.34 26.28
C ASN A 165 -14.56 7.02 24.96
N GLN A 166 -13.45 7.70 24.67
CA GLN A 166 -12.63 7.41 23.49
C GLN A 166 -12.01 6.00 23.54
N GLU A 167 -11.59 5.53 24.73
CA GLU A 167 -11.14 4.14 24.89
C GLU A 167 -12.27 3.13 24.56
N GLU A 168 -13.50 3.39 25.03
CA GLU A 168 -14.66 2.54 24.75
C GLU A 168 -15.05 2.56 23.27
N TRP A 169 -15.04 3.73 22.62
CA TRP A 169 -15.31 3.87 21.20
C TRP A 169 -14.27 3.16 20.34
N LYS A 170 -12.97 3.38 20.63
CA LYS A 170 -11.87 2.66 19.98
C LYS A 170 -12.04 1.15 20.15
N HIS A 171 -12.29 0.67 21.37
CA HIS A 171 -12.50 -0.76 21.61
C HIS A 171 -13.67 -1.31 20.80
N THR A 172 -14.78 -0.57 20.69
CA THR A 172 -15.97 -0.98 19.96
C THR A 172 -15.70 -1.08 18.46
N LEU A 173 -15.11 -0.04 17.86
CA LEU A 173 -14.75 -0.02 16.44
C LEU A 173 -13.70 -1.08 16.12
N ASP A 174 -12.65 -1.19 16.92
CA ASP A 174 -11.61 -2.22 16.78
C ASP A 174 -12.20 -3.62 16.85
N HIS A 175 -13.09 -3.88 17.82
CA HIS A 175 -13.69 -5.20 17.99
C HIS A 175 -14.53 -5.57 16.77
N ALA A 176 -15.37 -4.66 16.29
CA ALA A 176 -16.20 -4.88 15.10
C ALA A 176 -15.34 -5.16 13.85
N THR A 177 -14.34 -4.30 13.60
CA THR A 177 -13.40 -4.43 12.47
C THR A 177 -12.62 -5.74 12.55
N ASN A 178 -12.03 -6.06 13.71
CA ASN A 178 -11.23 -7.25 13.88
C ASN A 178 -12.06 -8.54 13.78
N GLN A 179 -13.32 -8.53 14.22
CA GLN A 179 -14.21 -9.67 14.05
C GLN A 179 -14.44 -9.96 12.56
N GLN A 180 -14.67 -8.93 11.75
CA GLN A 180 -14.86 -9.07 10.31
C GLN A 180 -13.58 -9.54 9.60
N LEU A 181 -12.45 -8.89 9.88
CA LEU A 181 -11.15 -9.26 9.31
C LEU A 181 -10.75 -10.68 9.67
N THR A 182 -10.91 -11.07 10.95
CA THR A 182 -10.57 -12.43 11.40
C THR A 182 -11.40 -13.48 10.70
N TYR A 183 -12.70 -13.24 10.53
CA TYR A 183 -13.57 -14.14 9.77
C TYR A 183 -13.09 -14.28 8.33
N HIS A 184 -12.82 -13.16 7.65
CA HIS A 184 -12.35 -13.15 6.28
C HIS A 184 -10.99 -13.84 6.10
N TRP A 185 -10.02 -13.52 6.95
CA TRP A 185 -8.70 -14.15 6.92
C TRP A 185 -8.75 -15.65 7.19
N LYS A 186 -9.64 -16.09 8.08
CA LYS A 186 -9.87 -17.53 8.31
C LYS A 186 -10.33 -18.22 7.03
N GLN A 187 -11.24 -17.62 6.26
CA GLN A 187 -11.68 -18.17 4.98
C GLN A 187 -10.55 -18.28 3.95
N LEU A 188 -9.64 -17.29 3.90
CA LEU A 188 -8.46 -17.33 3.04
C LEU A 188 -7.48 -18.44 3.47
N ILE A 189 -7.18 -18.51 4.76
CA ILE A 189 -6.29 -19.53 5.35
C ILE A 189 -6.82 -20.94 5.09
N GLU A 190 -8.12 -21.16 5.27
CA GLU A 190 -8.77 -22.44 5.01
C GLU A 190 -8.76 -22.79 3.52
N PHE A 191 -9.07 -21.82 2.64
CA PHE A 191 -9.09 -22.03 1.19
C PHE A 191 -7.74 -22.46 0.64
N PHE A 192 -6.65 -21.85 1.13
CA PHE A 192 -5.28 -22.20 0.73
C PHE A 192 -4.63 -23.28 1.60
N GLU A 193 -5.40 -23.92 2.49
CA GLU A 193 -4.94 -25.00 3.38
C GLU A 193 -3.69 -24.64 4.21
N ILE A 194 -3.60 -23.39 4.66
CA ILE A 194 -2.39 -22.89 5.33
C ILE A 194 -2.35 -23.35 6.80
N PRO A 195 -1.27 -24.01 7.25
CA PRO A 195 -1.12 -24.41 8.65
C PRO A 195 -0.76 -23.20 9.51
N GLN A 196 -1.76 -22.40 9.89
CA GLN A 196 -1.61 -21.10 10.59
C GLN A 196 -0.67 -21.16 11.81
N SER A 197 -0.63 -22.28 12.54
CA SER A 197 0.25 -22.47 13.70
C SER A 197 1.74 -22.29 13.40
N LYS A 198 2.16 -22.47 12.14
CA LYS A 198 3.54 -22.31 11.66
C LYS A 198 3.92 -20.86 11.31
N TYR A 199 2.99 -19.92 11.40
CA TYR A 199 3.19 -18.55 10.94
C TYR A 199 2.95 -17.53 12.06
N ASN A 200 3.66 -16.41 11.96
CA ASN A 200 3.33 -15.18 12.65
C ASN A 200 2.41 -14.37 11.71
N VAL A 201 1.23 -14.06 12.21
CA VAL A 201 0.16 -13.44 11.43
C VAL A 201 0.18 -11.94 11.64
N VAL A 202 0.28 -11.18 10.56
CA VAL A 202 0.42 -9.73 10.59
C VAL A 202 -0.48 -9.09 9.53
N PRO A 203 -1.43 -8.21 9.90
CA PRO A 203 -2.20 -7.42 8.95
C PRO A 203 -1.26 -6.51 8.14
N LEU A 204 -1.56 -6.26 6.87
CA LEU A 204 -0.72 -5.38 6.03
C LEU A 204 -0.50 -4.00 6.67
N THR A 205 -1.52 -3.42 7.30
CA THR A 205 -1.45 -2.13 8.00
C THR A 205 -0.42 -2.10 9.15
N ASN A 206 -0.07 -3.26 9.72
CA ASN A 206 0.88 -3.37 10.82
C ASN A 206 2.33 -3.60 10.36
N LEU A 207 2.61 -3.66 9.05
CA LEU A 207 3.98 -3.86 8.55
C LEU A 207 4.93 -2.72 8.92
N HIS A 208 4.41 -1.50 9.11
CA HIS A 208 5.20 -0.32 9.48
C HIS A 208 6.02 -0.54 10.76
N VAL A 209 5.56 -1.40 11.68
CA VAL A 209 6.28 -1.78 12.91
C VAL A 209 7.65 -2.36 12.60
N TYR A 210 7.81 -3.03 11.45
CA TYR A 210 9.07 -3.62 11.03
C TYR A 210 10.09 -2.62 10.48
N GLN A 211 9.74 -1.34 10.41
CA GLN A 211 10.70 -0.25 10.18
C GLN A 211 11.68 -0.13 11.37
N SER A 212 11.18 -0.30 12.59
CA SER A 212 11.95 -0.16 13.83
C SER A 212 12.35 -1.49 14.46
N LYS A 213 11.61 -2.57 14.17
CA LYS A 213 11.83 -3.92 14.73
C LYS A 213 12.11 -4.92 13.62
N PRO A 214 13.06 -5.87 13.79
CA PRO A 214 13.20 -6.93 12.81
C PRO A 214 11.97 -7.84 12.80
N ILE A 215 11.67 -8.42 11.64
CA ILE A 215 10.75 -9.57 11.56
C ILE A 215 11.35 -10.70 12.42
N PRO A 216 10.54 -11.42 13.22
CA PRO A 216 11.05 -12.52 14.02
C PRO A 216 11.89 -13.47 13.18
N THR A 217 13.04 -13.92 13.72
CA THR A 217 14.05 -14.78 13.06
C THR A 217 14.94 -14.13 11.99
N LEU A 218 14.75 -12.85 11.66
CA LEU A 218 15.58 -12.13 10.68
C LEU A 218 16.43 -11.04 11.33
N SER A 219 17.54 -10.68 10.68
CA SER A 219 18.31 -9.47 11.00
C SER A 219 17.55 -8.22 10.54
N LYS A 220 17.97 -7.02 10.99
CA LYS A 220 17.38 -5.75 10.52
C LYS A 220 17.60 -5.56 9.02
N ALA A 221 18.82 -5.79 8.53
CA ALA A 221 19.15 -5.72 7.11
C ALA A 221 18.30 -6.70 6.28
N LYS A 222 18.16 -7.94 6.77
CA LYS A 222 17.32 -8.93 6.08
C LYS A 222 15.84 -8.57 6.11
N THR A 223 15.37 -7.97 7.20
CA THR A 223 14.01 -7.44 7.32
C THR A 223 13.75 -6.38 6.25
N GLN A 224 14.62 -5.39 6.09
CA GLN A 224 14.50 -4.36 5.06
C GLN A 224 14.48 -4.95 3.64
N GLN A 225 15.32 -5.95 3.37
CA GLN A 225 15.31 -6.68 2.12
C GLN A 225 13.95 -7.37 1.87
N VAL A 226 13.48 -8.14 2.84
CA VAL A 226 12.23 -8.90 2.75
C VAL A 226 11.03 -7.97 2.57
N ILE A 227 10.98 -6.84 3.29
CA ILE A 227 9.95 -5.82 3.16
C ILE A 227 9.98 -5.16 1.77
N GLY A 228 11.17 -4.81 1.25
CA GLY A 228 11.28 -4.23 -0.09
C GLY A 228 10.74 -5.15 -1.18
N GLN A 229 11.10 -6.44 -1.13
CA GLN A 229 10.60 -7.47 -2.04
C GLN A 229 9.09 -7.72 -1.88
N LEU A 230 8.59 -7.66 -0.64
CA LEU A 230 7.16 -7.80 -0.34
C LEU A 230 6.36 -6.68 -0.99
N TRP A 231 6.81 -5.43 -0.84
CA TRP A 231 6.17 -4.27 -1.47
C TRP A 231 6.27 -4.28 -2.99
N GLU A 232 7.37 -4.76 -3.58
CA GLU A 232 7.44 -5.04 -5.02
C GLU A 232 6.36 -6.04 -5.46
N GLY A 233 6.18 -7.13 -4.70
CA GLY A 233 5.16 -8.14 -4.95
C GLY A 233 3.74 -7.59 -4.82
N LEU A 234 3.47 -6.85 -3.75
CA LEU A 234 2.18 -6.17 -3.52
C LEU A 234 1.90 -5.14 -4.62
N TYR A 235 2.90 -4.36 -5.02
CA TYR A 235 2.72 -3.36 -6.06
C TYR A 235 2.27 -4.00 -7.37
N LYS A 236 2.99 -5.04 -7.80
CA LYS A 236 2.72 -5.75 -9.06
C LYS A 236 1.36 -6.44 -9.08
N ASN A 237 0.99 -7.11 -7.99
CA ASN A 237 -0.13 -8.06 -8.02
C ASN A 237 -1.40 -7.53 -7.35
N TYR A 238 -1.30 -6.62 -6.40
CA TYR A 238 -2.43 -6.06 -5.68
C TYR A 238 -2.72 -4.62 -6.13
N ILE A 239 -1.74 -3.73 -6.02
CA ILE A 239 -1.93 -2.30 -6.27
C ILE A 239 -2.20 -1.99 -7.75
N LEU A 240 -1.35 -2.48 -8.66
CA LEU A 240 -1.54 -2.25 -10.10
C LEU A 240 -2.85 -2.86 -10.63
N GLY A 241 -3.30 -3.97 -10.05
CA GLY A 241 -4.59 -4.55 -10.38
C GLY A 241 -5.71 -3.55 -10.05
N ILE A 242 -5.68 -2.99 -8.85
CA ILE A 242 -6.69 -2.05 -8.33
C ILE A 242 -6.70 -0.73 -9.08
N SER A 243 -5.54 -0.11 -9.29
CA SER A 243 -5.46 1.20 -9.94
C SER A 243 -5.91 1.23 -11.41
N ARG A 244 -6.14 0.08 -12.04
CA ARG A 244 -6.60 -0.03 -13.45
C ARG A 244 -8.11 -0.07 -13.62
N ASN A 245 -8.87 -0.20 -12.53
CA ASN A 245 -10.33 -0.31 -12.58
C ASN A 245 -10.99 0.89 -11.90
N GLU A 246 -12.11 1.34 -12.46
CA GLU A 246 -12.89 2.48 -11.95
C GLU A 246 -14.01 2.06 -10.97
N GLN A 247 -14.07 0.78 -10.59
CA GLN A 247 -15.10 0.23 -9.69
C GLN A 247 -14.71 0.45 -8.22
N PRO A 248 -15.69 0.63 -7.31
CA PRO A 248 -15.40 0.77 -5.89
C PRO A 248 -14.70 -0.49 -5.36
N VAL A 249 -13.54 -0.31 -4.73
CA VAL A 249 -12.72 -1.41 -4.24
C VAL A 249 -13.36 -1.98 -2.97
N LYS A 250 -13.59 -3.29 -2.95
CA LYS A 250 -14.20 -3.98 -1.80
C LYS A 250 -13.24 -4.92 -1.06
N SER A 251 -11.94 -4.85 -1.37
CA SER A 251 -10.93 -5.69 -0.76
C SER A 251 -10.78 -5.38 0.73
N PHE A 252 -10.60 -6.42 1.53
CA PHE A 252 -10.18 -6.30 2.91
C PHE A 252 -8.67 -6.06 3.02
N ILE A 253 -8.20 -5.68 4.21
CA ILE A 253 -6.77 -5.63 4.54
C ILE A 253 -6.14 -7.01 4.25
N PRO A 254 -5.11 -7.08 3.38
CA PRO A 254 -4.33 -8.30 3.17
C PRO A 254 -3.67 -8.79 4.46
N ILE A 255 -3.54 -10.11 4.59
CA ILE A 255 -2.84 -10.73 5.71
C ILE A 255 -1.48 -11.27 5.27
N VAL A 256 -0.44 -10.95 6.05
CA VAL A 256 0.92 -11.41 5.83
C VAL A 256 1.27 -12.46 6.88
N LEU A 257 1.74 -13.61 6.42
CA LEU A 257 2.05 -14.79 7.21
C LEU A 257 3.56 -15.04 7.13
N PHE A 258 4.31 -14.57 8.12
CA PHE A 258 5.75 -14.80 8.19
C PHE A 258 6.02 -16.19 8.77
N SER A 259 6.77 -17.05 8.06
CA SER A 259 7.12 -18.37 8.58
C SER A 259 7.92 -18.24 9.87
N LYS A 260 7.53 -18.97 10.92
CA LYS A 260 8.28 -19.05 12.18
C LYS A 260 9.66 -19.69 12.02
N GLN A 261 9.93 -20.34 10.88
CA GLN A 261 11.23 -20.90 10.53
C GLN A 261 12.09 -19.93 9.71
N GLY A 262 11.58 -18.75 9.33
CA GLY A 262 12.39 -17.68 8.72
C GLY A 262 12.82 -17.90 7.27
N HIS A 263 12.12 -18.72 6.49
CA HIS A 263 12.49 -19.07 5.11
C HIS A 263 11.56 -18.52 4.02
N HIS A 264 10.36 -18.07 4.39
CA HIS A 264 9.39 -17.48 3.46
C HIS A 264 8.30 -16.71 4.21
N LEU A 265 7.56 -15.90 3.46
CA LEU A 265 6.28 -15.35 3.84
C LEU A 265 5.21 -15.69 2.82
N ILE A 266 3.95 -15.60 3.23
CA ILE A 266 2.78 -15.72 2.38
C ILE A 266 1.92 -14.47 2.57
N VAL A 267 1.37 -13.92 1.49
CA VAL A 267 0.36 -12.87 1.54
C VAL A 267 -0.94 -13.43 0.98
N LEU A 268 -2.04 -13.26 1.72
CA LEU A 268 -3.38 -13.64 1.27
C LEU A 268 -4.27 -12.40 1.19
N TYR A 269 -5.05 -12.30 0.12
CA TYR A 269 -6.02 -11.24 -0.11
C TYR A 269 -7.12 -11.69 -1.08
N GLU A 270 -8.18 -10.92 -1.20
CA GLU A 270 -9.10 -11.01 -2.33
C GLU A 270 -8.81 -9.86 -3.29
N ASP A 271 -8.80 -10.15 -4.59
CA ASP A 271 -8.75 -9.08 -5.57
C ASP A 271 -10.14 -8.44 -5.75
N GLN A 272 -10.23 -7.52 -6.70
CA GLN A 272 -11.43 -6.72 -6.95
C GLN A 272 -12.60 -7.53 -7.51
N SER A 273 -12.33 -8.68 -8.10
CA SER A 273 -13.35 -9.63 -8.56
C SER A 273 -13.83 -10.54 -7.43
N GLY A 274 -13.25 -10.43 -6.23
CA GLY A 274 -13.49 -11.33 -5.10
C GLY A 274 -12.76 -12.67 -5.25
N GLU A 275 -11.85 -12.79 -6.21
CA GLU A 275 -11.01 -13.98 -6.33
C GLU A 275 -9.95 -13.98 -5.23
N LYS A 276 -9.80 -15.12 -4.57
CA LYS A 276 -8.82 -15.32 -3.50
C LYS A 276 -7.44 -15.49 -4.13
N GLN A 277 -6.49 -14.67 -3.69
CA GLN A 277 -5.13 -14.63 -4.21
C GLN A 277 -4.12 -15.00 -3.13
N GLN A 278 -3.02 -15.60 -3.57
CA GLN A 278 -1.87 -15.95 -2.73
C GLN A 278 -0.57 -15.51 -3.40
N LEU A 279 0.28 -14.83 -2.63
CA LEU A 279 1.66 -14.55 -3.00
C LEU A 279 2.58 -15.27 -2.03
N ILE A 280 3.59 -15.96 -2.54
CA ILE A 280 4.61 -16.63 -1.74
C ILE A 280 5.96 -16.01 -2.08
N GLN A 281 6.67 -15.55 -1.06
CA GLN A 281 8.02 -15.01 -1.21
C GLN A 281 8.98 -15.81 -0.35
N TYR A 282 9.94 -16.47 -1.00
CA TYR A 282 11.02 -17.19 -0.34
C TYR A 282 12.22 -16.27 -0.11
N TYR A 283 12.89 -16.44 1.03
CA TYR A 283 14.11 -15.73 1.35
C TYR A 283 15.06 -16.64 2.14
N SER A 284 16.36 -16.58 1.83
CA SER A 284 17.37 -17.35 2.57
C SER A 284 17.53 -16.83 3.99
N SER A 285 17.49 -17.72 4.98
CA SER A 285 17.70 -17.41 6.41
C SER A 285 19.19 -17.32 6.80
N THR A 286 20.12 -17.72 5.92
CA THR A 286 21.55 -17.72 6.20
C THR A 286 22.24 -16.56 5.50
N GLU A 287 22.72 -15.58 6.28
CA GLU A 287 23.87 -14.77 5.90
C GLU A 287 25.07 -15.72 5.91
N ASN A 288 25.65 -16.01 4.74
CA ASN A 288 27.00 -16.55 4.71
C ASN A 288 27.92 -15.44 5.23
N SER A 289 28.29 -15.53 6.50
CA SER A 289 29.42 -14.81 7.06
C SER A 289 30.68 -15.23 6.30
N ASN A 290 31.09 -14.43 5.32
CA ASN A 290 32.43 -14.43 4.77
C ASN A 290 33.11 -13.13 5.19
#